data_AF-A0A9D7NED1-F1
#
_entry.id   AF-A0A9D7NED1-F1
#
_cell.length_a   1.000
_cell.length_b   1.000
_cell.length_c   1.000
_cell.angle_alpha   90.00
_cell.angle_beta   90.00
_cell.angle_gamma   90.00
#
_symmetry.space_group_name_H-M   'P 1'
#
loop_
_entity.id
_entity.type
_entity.pdbx_description
1 polymer ?
#
loop_
_entity_poly.entity_id
_entity_poly.type
_entity_poly.pdbx_seq_one_letter_code
_entity_poly.pdbx_strand_id
1 'polypeptide(L)'
;MKKIVKLYALFLMFIFCTFCKGQTKTILPTDTSKSKGLISPYGPTSSVLTIIQDRQGNIWLASNEGIIRYDGKTFTNITGNLGSDRFFSVLQDRNENIWFGSFDGVYRYDGKTITNFKSAEDQNNMDCRQF
;
A
#
# COMPACT_ATOMS: atom_id res chain seq x y z
N MET A 1 -24.31 -10.82 47.24
CA MET A 1 -22.90 -10.46 46.95
C MET A 1 -22.06 -11.62 46.42
N LYS A 2 -22.06 -12.82 47.04
CA LYS A 2 -21.25 -13.98 46.59
C LYS A 2 -21.53 -14.49 45.16
N LYS A 3 -22.75 -14.31 44.63
CA LYS A 3 -23.13 -14.72 43.26
C LYS A 3 -22.58 -13.79 42.17
N ILE A 4 -22.47 -12.49 42.44
CA ILE A 4 -21.95 -11.49 41.50
C ILE A 4 -20.44 -11.68 41.30
N VAL A 5 -19.69 -11.96 42.37
CA VAL A 5 -18.25 -12.25 42.30
C VAL A 5 -17.97 -13.50 41.46
N LYS A 6 -18.81 -14.55 41.57
CA LYS A 6 -18.69 -15.76 40.72
C LYS A 6 -18.99 -15.48 39.24
N LEU A 7 -19.92 -14.57 38.94
CA LEU A 7 -20.27 -14.20 37.58
C LEU A 7 -19.15 -13.40 36.91
N TYR A 8 -18.53 -12.46 37.62
CA TYR A 8 -17.35 -11.72 37.15
C TYR A 8 -16.12 -12.62 36.98
N ALA A 9 -15.91 -13.58 37.89
CA ALA A 9 -14.81 -14.54 37.77
C ALA A 9 -14.94 -15.43 36.51
N LEU A 10 -16.16 -15.88 36.18
CA LEU A 10 -16.43 -16.66 34.96
C LEU A 10 -16.28 -15.82 33.69
N PHE A 11 -16.67 -14.54 33.73
CA PHE A 11 -16.52 -13.63 32.60
C PHE A 11 -15.05 -13.31 32.30
N LEU A 12 -14.22 -13.10 33.34
CA LEU A 12 -12.78 -12.87 33.19
C LEU A 12 -12.04 -14.12 32.66
N MET A 13 -12.53 -15.32 32.96
CA MET A 13 -11.95 -16.57 32.45
C MET A 13 -12.21 -16.77 30.96
N PHE A 14 -13.33 -16.26 30.44
CA PHE A 14 -13.68 -16.34 29.01
C PHE A 14 -12.84 -15.41 28.12
N ILE A 15 -12.40 -14.27 28.67
CA ILE A 15 -11.57 -13.28 27.95
C ILE A 15 -10.16 -13.83 27.66
N PHE A 16 -9.67 -14.79 28.45
CA PHE A 16 -8.36 -15.42 28.25
C PHE A 16 -8.37 -16.56 27.21
N CYS A 17 -9.54 -17.05 26.78
CA CYS A 17 -9.64 -18.20 25.87
C CYS A 17 -9.61 -17.84 24.37
N THR A 18 -9.59 -16.57 23.98
CA THR A 18 -9.57 -16.17 22.55
C THR A 18 -8.18 -15.86 22.00
N PHE A 19 -7.11 -16.04 22.78
CA PHE A 19 -5.75 -15.78 22.31
C PHE A 19 -4.93 -17.07 22.18
N CYS A 20 -5.35 -17.96 21.28
CA CYS A 20 -4.45 -18.99 20.79
C CYS A 20 -4.92 -19.53 19.44
N LYS A 21 -4.22 -19.14 18.37
CA LYS A 21 -3.74 -19.96 17.24
C LYS A 21 -3.76 -19.19 15.92
N GLY A 22 -2.58 -19.06 15.32
CA GLY A 22 -2.43 -18.58 13.94
C GLY A 22 -0.99 -18.36 13.51
N GLN A 23 -0.07 -19.31 13.77
CA GLN A 23 1.21 -19.36 13.05
C GLN A 23 1.01 -20.22 11.79
N THR A 24 0.88 -19.58 10.63
CA THR A 24 0.97 -20.26 9.34
C THR A 24 2.42 -20.25 8.87
N LYS A 25 2.94 -21.45 8.57
CA LYS A 25 4.31 -21.71 8.11
C LYS A 25 4.59 -21.01 6.78
N THR A 26 5.78 -20.42 6.68
CA THR A 26 6.36 -19.83 5.47
C THR A 26 6.58 -20.90 4.40
N ILE A 27 5.97 -20.73 3.24
CA ILE A 27 6.44 -21.31 1.98
C ILE A 27 7.03 -20.14 1.19
N LEU A 28 8.34 -20.14 0.95
CA LEU A 28 8.96 -19.28 -0.06
C LEU A 28 8.73 -19.94 -1.42
N PRO A 29 8.00 -19.32 -2.36
CA PRO A 29 8.20 -19.59 -3.77
C PRO A 29 9.37 -18.74 -4.24
N THR A 30 10.49 -19.39 -4.51
CA THR A 30 11.49 -18.87 -5.44
C THR A 30 10.86 -18.87 -6.83
N ASP A 31 11.07 -17.77 -7.53
CA ASP A 31 11.17 -17.60 -8.98
C ASP A 31 10.11 -16.76 -9.73
N THR A 32 10.68 -15.75 -10.39
CA THR A 32 10.36 -15.06 -11.65
C THR A 32 9.02 -14.36 -11.95
N SER A 33 9.20 -13.15 -12.52
CA SER A 33 8.37 -12.46 -13.53
C SER A 33 7.15 -11.67 -13.04
N LYS A 34 7.25 -10.34 -13.23
CA LYS A 34 6.18 -9.32 -13.32
C LYS A 34 4.76 -9.84 -13.07
N SER A 35 4.36 -9.96 -11.81
CA SER A 35 2.96 -10.21 -11.46
C SER A 35 2.27 -8.92 -11.03
N LYS A 36 1.14 -8.67 -11.66
CA LYS A 36 0.09 -7.73 -11.25
C LYS A 36 -0.10 -7.80 -9.72
N GLY A 37 0.02 -6.67 -9.03
CA GLY A 37 -0.45 -6.49 -7.66
C GLY A 37 0.21 -7.41 -6.64
N LEU A 38 1.50 -7.22 -6.37
CA LEU A 38 2.23 -8.01 -5.37
C LEU A 38 1.72 -7.68 -3.96
N ILE A 39 0.99 -8.62 -3.34
CA ILE A 39 0.66 -8.61 -1.91
C ILE A 39 1.75 -9.40 -1.19
N SER A 40 2.39 -8.79 -0.19
CA SER A 40 3.49 -9.36 0.58
C SER A 40 3.31 -9.10 2.08
N PRO A 41 3.64 -10.06 2.95
CA PRO A 41 3.73 -9.79 4.39
C PRO A 41 5.01 -9.02 4.76
N TYR A 42 5.98 -8.94 3.84
CA TYR A 42 7.24 -8.23 4.00
C TYR A 42 7.19 -6.87 3.30
N GLY A 43 7.90 -5.90 3.86
CA GLY A 43 8.02 -4.56 3.30
C GLY A 43 8.78 -4.50 1.96
N PRO A 44 8.86 -3.31 1.34
CA PRO A 44 9.62 -3.11 0.12
C PRO A 44 11.07 -3.56 0.25
N THR A 45 11.63 -4.04 -0.85
CA THR A 45 13.04 -4.45 -0.92
C THR A 45 13.92 -3.39 -1.57
N SER A 46 13.29 -2.40 -2.21
CA SER A 46 13.96 -1.25 -2.82
C SER A 46 13.85 0.02 -1.97
N SER A 47 14.54 1.08 -2.37
CA SER A 47 14.51 2.38 -1.69
C SER A 47 13.10 2.95 -1.62
N VAL A 48 12.69 3.30 -0.40
CA VAL A 48 11.51 4.10 -0.14
C VAL A 48 11.93 5.56 0.03
N LEU A 49 11.33 6.45 -0.76
CA LEU A 49 11.69 7.86 -0.80
C LEU A 49 10.77 8.71 0.07
N THR A 50 9.48 8.37 0.11
CA THR A 50 8.50 9.07 0.95
C THR A 50 7.54 8.07 1.59
N ILE A 51 7.17 8.33 2.84
CA ILE A 51 6.17 7.57 3.60
C ILE A 51 5.18 8.55 4.23
N ILE A 52 3.89 8.27 4.11
CA ILE A 52 2.84 8.97 4.86
C ILE A 52 1.87 7.98 5.49
N GLN A 53 1.18 8.39 6.55
CA GLN A 53 -0.04 7.74 7.02
C GLN A 53 -1.25 8.54 6.52
N ASP A 54 -2.21 7.87 5.91
CA ASP A 54 -3.47 8.51 5.53
C ASP A 54 -4.43 8.62 6.73
N ARG A 55 -5.51 9.40 6.57
CA ARG A 55 -6.56 9.58 7.58
C ARG A 55 -7.29 8.29 7.97
N GLN A 56 -7.22 7.24 7.14
CA GLN A 56 -7.81 5.92 7.40
C GLN A 56 -6.84 4.98 8.14
N GLY A 57 -5.60 5.44 8.38
CA GLY A 57 -4.56 4.69 9.06
C GLY A 57 -3.69 3.82 8.17
N ASN A 58 -3.91 3.80 6.85
CA ASN A 58 -3.02 3.09 5.93
C ASN A 58 -1.69 3.83 5.79
N ILE A 59 -0.62 3.08 5.61
CA ILE A 59 0.70 3.64 5.31
C ILE A 59 0.94 3.58 3.81
N TRP A 60 1.29 4.71 3.23
CA TRP A 60 1.58 4.85 1.80
C TRP A 60 3.06 5.10 1.60
N LEU A 61 3.66 4.35 0.67
CA LEU A 61 5.08 4.42 0.36
C LEU A 61 5.26 4.72 -1.13
N ALA A 62 6.02 5.78 -1.42
CA ALA A 62 6.60 6.02 -2.74
C ALA A 62 8.00 5.43 -2.77
N SER A 63 8.24 4.52 -3.70
CA SER A 63 9.47 3.73 -3.76
C SER A 63 9.95 3.53 -5.20
N ASN A 64 11.15 2.96 -5.33
CA ASN A 64 11.72 2.55 -6.61
C ASN A 64 11.07 1.29 -7.22
N GLU A 65 10.20 0.61 -6.47
CA GLU A 65 9.40 -0.53 -6.94
C GLU A 65 7.92 -0.15 -7.17
N GLY A 66 7.57 1.11 -6.93
CA GLY A 66 6.24 1.65 -7.21
C GLY A 66 5.53 2.29 -6.01
N ILE A 67 4.21 2.32 -6.10
CA ILE A 67 3.27 2.75 -5.06
C ILE A 67 2.88 1.55 -4.21
N ILE A 68 3.20 1.60 -2.92
CA ILE A 68 2.88 0.52 -1.98
C ILE A 68 1.95 1.07 -0.89
N ARG A 69 0.92 0.28 -0.57
CA ARG A 69 0.04 0.51 0.57
C ARG A 69 0.22 -0.58 1.61
N TYR A 70 0.40 -0.20 2.87
CA TYR A 70 0.37 -1.11 4.01
C TYR A 70 -0.88 -0.85 4.87
N ASP A 71 -1.67 -1.89 5.06
CA ASP A 71 -2.97 -1.84 5.78
C ASP A 71 -2.87 -2.27 7.25
N GLY A 72 -1.66 -2.36 7.79
CA GLY A 72 -1.40 -2.92 9.13
C GLY A 72 -1.18 -4.44 9.14
N LYS A 73 -1.34 -5.12 8.01
CA LYS A 73 -1.10 -6.57 7.88
C LYS A 73 -0.20 -6.92 6.69
N THR A 74 -0.43 -6.28 5.55
CA THR A 74 0.20 -6.62 4.28
C THR A 74 0.60 -5.39 3.49
N PHE A 75 1.71 -5.49 2.79
CA PHE A 75 2.17 -4.52 1.81
C PHE A 75 1.61 -4.92 0.44
N THR A 76 0.86 -4.03 -0.19
CA THR A 76 0.27 -4.23 -1.51
C THR A 76 0.86 -3.22 -2.48
N ASN A 77 1.55 -3.69 -3.52
CA ASN A 77 1.98 -2.83 -4.62
C ASN A 77 0.78 -2.56 -5.54
N ILE A 78 0.26 -1.32 -5.54
CA ILE A 78 -0.91 -0.94 -6.34
C ILE A 78 -0.56 -0.24 -7.65
N THR A 79 0.72 -0.20 -8.01
CA THR A 79 1.21 0.49 -9.23
C THR A 79 0.58 -0.07 -10.50
N GLY A 80 0.25 -1.36 -10.54
CA GLY A 80 -0.39 -1.95 -11.72
C GLY A 80 0.47 -1.82 -12.99
N ASN A 81 -0.10 -1.26 -14.06
CA ASN A 81 0.58 -1.08 -15.36
C ASN A 81 0.63 0.42 -15.75
N LEU A 82 1.14 1.25 -14.85
CA LEU A 82 1.19 2.71 -15.02
C LEU A 82 2.36 3.22 -15.87
N GLY A 83 3.21 2.33 -16.38
CA GLY A 83 4.41 2.65 -17.18
C GLY A 83 5.59 3.20 -16.36
N SER A 84 5.31 3.84 -15.21
CA SER A 84 6.28 4.33 -14.24
C SER A 84 6.43 3.34 -13.08
N ASP A 85 7.67 3.07 -12.68
CA ASP A 85 8.02 2.18 -11.57
C ASP A 85 8.68 2.93 -10.40
N ARG A 86 9.03 4.21 -10.57
CA ARG A 86 9.70 5.02 -9.54
C ARG A 86 8.88 6.23 -9.15
N PHE A 87 8.47 6.23 -7.89
CA PHE A 87 7.74 7.34 -7.28
C PHE A 87 8.57 7.89 -6.13
N PHE A 88 8.56 9.21 -5.98
CA PHE A 88 9.42 9.89 -5.00
C PHE A 88 8.68 10.75 -3.99
N SER A 89 7.40 11.07 -4.22
CA SER A 89 6.59 11.86 -3.30
C SER A 89 5.20 11.28 -3.11
N VAL A 90 4.62 11.50 -1.93
CA VAL A 90 3.24 11.13 -1.58
C VAL A 90 2.57 12.28 -0.82
N LEU A 91 1.30 12.55 -1.10
CA LEU A 91 0.48 13.53 -0.39
C LEU A 91 -0.98 13.06 -0.33
N GLN A 92 -1.65 13.18 0.82
CA GLN A 92 -3.11 13.07 0.89
C GLN A 92 -3.76 14.45 0.78
N ASP A 93 -4.76 14.59 -0.10
CA ASP A 93 -5.52 15.83 -0.22
C ASP A 93 -6.73 15.90 0.74
N ARG A 94 -7.48 16.99 0.69
CA ARG A 94 -8.66 17.19 1.57
C ARG A 94 -9.81 16.24 1.27
N ASN A 95 -9.91 15.75 0.04
CA ASN A 95 -10.92 14.82 -0.45
C ASN A 95 -10.48 13.36 -0.30
N GLU A 96 -9.43 13.11 0.49
CA GLU A 96 -8.87 11.79 0.78
C GLU A 96 -8.23 11.08 -0.42
N ASN A 97 -8.01 11.78 -1.54
CA ASN A 97 -7.21 11.22 -2.62
C ASN A 97 -5.74 11.19 -2.23
N ILE A 98 -5.02 10.20 -2.74
CA ILE A 98 -3.58 10.07 -2.55
C ILE A 98 -2.87 10.43 -3.84
N TRP A 99 -1.99 11.42 -3.77
CA TRP A 99 -1.21 11.95 -4.87
C TRP A 99 0.21 11.44 -4.79
N PHE A 100 0.76 11.05 -5.94
CA PHE A 100 2.13 10.55 -6.08
C PHE A 100 2.86 11.33 -7.19
N GLY A 101 4.11 11.71 -6.92
CA GLY A 101 5.00 12.26 -7.93
C GLY A 101 5.93 11.19 -8.48
N SER A 102 6.06 11.16 -9.80
CA SER A 102 7.08 10.41 -10.54
C SER A 102 7.80 11.33 -11.52
N PHE A 103 8.80 10.79 -12.23
CA PHE A 103 9.50 11.54 -13.28
C PHE A 103 8.64 11.82 -14.51
N ASP A 104 7.57 11.04 -14.72
CA ASP A 104 6.74 11.09 -15.92
C ASP A 104 5.32 11.62 -15.67
N GLY A 105 5.09 12.21 -14.50
CA GLY A 105 3.86 12.93 -14.20
C GLY A 105 3.45 12.92 -12.73
N VAL A 106 2.20 13.32 -12.51
CA VAL A 106 1.55 13.29 -11.20
C VAL A 106 0.41 12.28 -11.25
N TYR A 107 0.33 11.41 -10.27
CA TYR A 107 -0.64 10.33 -10.22
C TYR A 107 -1.58 10.52 -9.04
N ARG A 108 -2.89 10.31 -9.25
CA ARG A 108 -3.90 10.37 -8.19
C ARG A 108 -4.60 9.04 -8.03
N TYR A 109 -4.60 8.52 -6.81
CA TYR A 109 -5.45 7.41 -6.39
C TYR A 109 -6.70 7.94 -5.69
N ASP A 110 -7.88 7.59 -6.20
CA ASP A 110 -9.19 8.02 -5.70
C ASP A 110 -9.87 7.00 -4.75
N GLY A 111 -9.09 6.03 -4.25
CA GLY A 111 -9.61 4.89 -3.51
C GLY A 111 -9.99 3.69 -4.38
N LYS A 112 -10.00 3.84 -5.71
CA LYS A 112 -10.33 2.76 -6.66
C LYS A 112 -9.34 2.66 -7.80
N THR A 113 -9.02 3.77 -8.43
CA THR A 113 -8.23 3.85 -9.66
C THR A 113 -7.10 4.85 -9.51
N ILE A 114 -6.00 4.62 -10.25
CA ILE A 114 -4.90 5.57 -10.35
C ILE A 114 -4.99 6.26 -11.71
N THR A 115 -5.09 7.59 -11.69
CA THR A 115 -5.11 8.45 -12.89
C THR A 115 -3.79 9.20 -13.01
N ASN A 116 -3.19 9.22 -14.21
CA ASN A 116 -2.00 10.02 -14.50
C ASN A 116 -2.40 11.39 -15.10
N PHE A 117 -1.82 12.45 -14.56
CA PHE A 117 -1.87 13.81 -15.06
C PHE A 117 -0.49 14.17 -15.64
N LYS A 118 -0.29 13.90 -16.93
CA LYS A 118 0.89 14.36 -17.69
C LYS A 118 0.67 15.78 -18.19
N SER A 119 1.76 16.54 -18.37
CA SER A 119 1.68 17.82 -19.07
C SER A 119 1.30 17.58 -20.54
N ALA A 120 0.53 18.47 -21.14
CA ALA A 120 0.14 18.35 -22.55
C ALA A 120 1.36 18.50 -23.51
N GLU A 121 2.46 19.11 -23.05
CA GLU A 121 3.71 19.22 -23.81
C GLU A 121 4.39 17.87 -24.02
N ASP A 122 4.26 16.94 -23.06
CA ASP A 122 4.83 15.58 -23.17
C ASP A 122 4.07 14.70 -24.17
N GLN A 123 2.80 15.00 -24.45
CA GLN A 123 1.99 14.22 -25.40
C GLN A 123 2.29 14.55 -26.87
N ASN A 124 2.81 15.75 -27.15
CA ASN A 124 3.07 16.22 -28.52
C ASN A 124 4.53 16.07 -28.98
N ASN A 125 5.45 15.62 -28.11
CA ASN A 125 6.87 15.48 -28.46
C ASN A 125 7.30 14.04 -28.81
N MET A 126 6.35 13.18 -29.17
CA MET A 126 6.61 11.82 -29.70
C MET A 126 6.68 11.76 -31.23
N ASP A 127 7.15 12.82 -31.89
CA ASP A 127 7.57 12.77 -33.29
C ASP A 127 8.96 13.41 -33.49
N CYS A 128 10.00 12.76 -32.94
CA CYS A 128 11.39 13.06 -33.28
C CYS A 128 11.93 12.12 -34.37
N ARG A 129 11.09 11.65 -35.31
CA ARG A 129 11.52 10.80 -36.45
C ARG A 129 11.65 11.55 -37.78
N GLN A 130 11.63 12.88 -37.77
CA GLN A 130 11.83 13.67 -38.99
C GLN A 130 12.92 14.73 -38.84
N PHE A 131 14.17 14.35 -38.61
CA PHE A 131 15.35 15.07 -39.09
C PHE A 131 16.53 14.10 -39.25
#